data_AF-A0A7J7D487-F1
#
_entry.id   AF-A0A7J7D487-F1
#
_cell.length_a   1.000
_cell.length_b   1.000
_cell.length_c   1.000
_cell.angle_alpha   90.00
_cell.angle_beta   90.00
_cell.angle_gamma   90.00
#
_symmetry.space_group_name_H-M   'P 1'
#
loop_
_entity.id
_entity.type
_entity.pdbx_description
1 polymer ?
#
loop_
_entity_poly.entity_id
_entity_poly.type
_entity_poly.pdbx_seq_one_letter_code
_entity_poly.pdbx_strand_id
1 'polypeptide(L)'
;MIRWWIFMLQLTELFVTSVVHLLYGFYIFSTAVAGDLSQAWSEGFFKPAVKEEVTRGTTTTTTNADDLPPIVLIHGIFGFGKGRLGGLSYFAGAEKKDERVLVPDLGSLTSIFDRARELFYYLKGGQVDYGEEHSKACGHSQFGHIYKEGHYPKWDEDHPIHFVGHSAGAQVVRVLQQMLADKAFKDYENTSENWVLSITSLSGAFNGTTRTYLDGMQ
;
A
#
# COMPACT_ATOMS: atom_id res chain seq x y z
N MET A 1 8.69 30.79 45.02
CA MET A 1 9.89 30.66 44.17
C MET A 1 10.11 29.22 43.67
N ILE A 2 10.11 28.21 44.54
CA ILE A 2 10.31 26.79 44.15
C ILE A 2 9.32 26.29 43.08
N ARG A 3 8.04 26.64 43.18
CA ARG A 3 7.01 26.21 42.21
C ARG A 3 7.21 26.78 40.79
N TRP A 4 7.72 28.01 40.71
CA TRP A 4 8.06 28.65 39.43
C TRP A 4 9.33 28.02 38.82
N TRP A 5 10.30 27.66 39.65
CA TRP A 5 11.51 26.98 39.21
C TRP A 5 11.21 25.59 38.64
N ILE A 6 10.36 24.82 39.33
CA ILE A 6 9.92 23.50 38.86
C ILE A 6 9.17 23.61 37.52
N PHE A 7 8.27 24.60 37.39
CA PHE A 7 7.55 24.83 36.13
C PHE A 7 8.48 25.20 34.97
N MET A 8 9.49 26.05 35.21
CA MET A 8 10.49 26.40 34.19
C MET A 8 11.35 25.20 33.79
N LEU A 9 11.70 24.32 34.74
CA LEU A 9 12.41 23.08 34.42
C LEU A 9 11.57 22.15 33.56
N GLN A 10 10.28 21.96 33.87
CA GLN A 10 9.37 21.14 33.07
C GLN A 10 9.18 21.70 31.65
N LEU A 11 9.06 23.02 31.50
CA LEU A 11 8.92 23.66 30.20
C LEU A 11 10.21 23.54 29.36
N THR A 12 11.37 23.63 30.03
CA THR A 12 12.68 23.38 29.42
C THR A 12 12.83 21.93 28.98
N GLU A 13 12.46 20.98 29.83
CA GLU A 13 12.48 19.54 29.51
C GLU A 13 11.57 19.22 28.33
N LEU A 14 10.33 19.73 28.32
CA LEU A 14 9.41 19.57 27.20
C LEU A 14 9.99 20.15 25.91
N PHE A 15 10.57 21.35 25.96
CA PHE A 15 11.20 21.99 24.80
C PHE A 15 12.37 21.16 24.27
N VAL A 16 13.33 20.79 25.13
CA VAL A 16 14.50 19.98 24.74
C VAL A 16 14.06 18.63 24.19
N THR A 17 13.12 17.96 24.85
CA THR A 17 12.56 16.69 24.40
C THR A 17 11.91 16.83 23.02
N SER A 18 11.10 17.87 22.82
CA SER A 18 10.45 18.13 21.52
C SER A 18 11.47 18.38 20.42
N VAL A 19 12.51 19.18 20.69
CA VAL A 19 13.60 19.45 19.74
C VAL A 19 14.37 18.18 19.40
N VAL A 20 14.72 17.35 20.39
CA VAL A 20 15.43 16.09 20.17
C VAL A 20 14.60 15.14 19.28
N HIS A 21 13.31 14.99 19.56
CA HIS A 21 12.44 14.13 18.74
C HIS A 21 12.26 14.68 17.32
N LEU A 22 12.16 16.00 17.15
CA LEU A 22 12.08 16.64 15.84
C LEU A 22 13.36 16.43 15.03
N LEU A 23 14.53 16.67 15.63
CA LEU A 23 15.82 16.51 14.96
C LEU A 23 16.10 15.04 14.64
N TYR A 24 15.79 14.12 15.56
CA TYR A 24 15.96 12.69 15.33
C TYR A 24 15.01 12.17 14.25
N GLY A 25 13.74 12.59 14.28
CA GLY A 25 12.76 12.29 13.23
C GLY A 25 13.20 12.84 11.87
N PHE A 26 13.68 14.08 11.82
CA PHE A 26 14.23 14.69 10.61
C PHE A 26 15.47 13.95 10.10
N TYR A 27 16.35 13.49 11.00
CA TYR A 27 17.52 12.69 10.64
C TYR A 27 17.13 11.34 10.03
N ILE A 28 16.22 10.57 10.66
CA ILE A 28 15.75 9.31 10.10
C ILE A 28 15.07 9.53 8.74
N PHE A 29 14.18 10.53 8.65
CA PHE A 29 13.47 10.81 7.41
C PHE A 29 14.43 11.23 6.29
N SER A 30 15.36 12.15 6.56
CA SER A 30 16.32 12.62 5.57
C SER A 30 17.30 11.53 5.13
N THR A 31 17.73 10.65 6.04
CA THR A 31 18.59 9.51 5.68
C THR A 31 17.86 8.47 4.83
N ALA A 32 16.60 8.14 5.14
CA ALA A 32 15.79 7.25 4.31
C ALA A 32 15.58 7.83 2.90
N VAL A 33 15.16 9.10 2.81
CA VAL A 33 14.96 9.82 1.55
C VAL A 33 16.25 9.90 0.74
N ALA A 34 17.38 10.22 1.39
CA ALA A 34 18.69 10.26 0.73
C ALA A 34 19.11 8.88 0.21
N GLY A 35 18.83 7.80 0.95
CA GLY A 35 19.07 6.42 0.52
C GLY A 35 18.28 6.07 -0.75
N ASP A 36 16.98 6.34 -0.75
CA ASP A 36 16.10 6.10 -1.91
C ASP A 36 16.52 6.93 -3.14
N LEU A 37 16.84 8.21 -2.95
CA LEU A 37 17.34 9.09 -4.01
C LEU A 37 18.69 8.62 -4.56
N SER A 38 19.63 8.25 -3.68
CA SER A 38 20.94 7.73 -4.09
C SER A 38 20.79 6.44 -4.89
N GLN A 39 19.90 5.54 -4.47
CA GLN A 39 19.63 4.31 -5.20
C GLN A 39 19.03 4.62 -6.57
N ALA A 40 18.01 5.46 -6.65
CA ALA A 40 17.39 5.86 -7.91
C ALA A 40 18.39 6.54 -8.86
N TRP A 41 19.27 7.39 -8.33
CA TRP A 41 20.32 8.05 -9.11
C TRP A 41 21.35 7.03 -9.63
N SER A 42 21.75 6.06 -8.81
CA SER A 42 22.67 4.99 -9.23
C SER A 42 22.08 4.12 -10.33
N GLU A 43 20.79 3.77 -10.25
CA GLU A 43 20.09 2.99 -11.26
C GLU A 43 19.93 3.75 -12.59
N GLY A 44 19.79 5.08 -12.53
CA GLY A 44 19.65 5.95 -13.71
C GLY A 44 20.96 6.20 -14.47
N PHE A 45 22.12 6.19 -13.80
CA PHE A 45 23.42 6.46 -14.42
C PHE A 45 24.26 5.21 -14.70
N PHE A 46 24.09 4.13 -13.93
CA PHE A 46 24.98 2.96 -13.98
C PHE A 46 24.35 1.67 -14.53
N LYS A 47 23.10 1.68 -15.01
CA LYS A 47 22.58 0.52 -15.79
C LYS A 47 23.16 0.53 -17.21
N PRO A 48 24.01 -0.45 -17.61
CA PRO A 48 24.24 -0.68 -19.03
C PRO A 48 22.94 -1.22 -19.65
N ALA A 49 22.63 -0.77 -20.85
CA ALA A 49 21.48 -1.22 -21.62
C ALA A 49 21.64 -2.70 -22.01
N VAL A 50 21.25 -3.62 -21.14
CA VAL A 50 21.04 -5.02 -21.50
C VAL A 50 19.57 -5.17 -21.86
N LYS A 51 19.31 -5.28 -23.17
CA LYS A 51 18.05 -5.79 -23.70
C LYS A 51 18.00 -7.29 -23.39
N GLU A 52 17.25 -7.70 -22.38
CA GLU A 52 16.92 -9.12 -22.21
C GLU A 52 15.77 -9.49 -23.14
N GLU A 53 16.14 -9.96 -24.32
CA GLU A 53 15.32 -10.82 -25.15
C GLU A 53 15.81 -12.25 -24.87
N VAL A 54 15.11 -13.01 -24.02
CA VAL A 54 15.45 -14.41 -23.74
C VAL A 54 14.30 -15.32 -24.14
N THR A 55 14.48 -15.95 -25.30
CA THR A 55 13.74 -17.14 -25.72
C THR A 55 14.55 -18.40 -25.38
N ARG A 56 13.85 -19.43 -24.88
CA ARG A 56 14.15 -20.88 -24.84
C ARG A 56 14.95 -21.49 -23.67
N GLY A 57 14.19 -22.06 -22.71
CA GLY A 57 14.06 -23.51 -22.44
C GLY A 57 15.27 -24.36 -22.03
N THR A 58 15.24 -24.95 -20.83
CA THR A 58 15.11 -26.42 -20.56
C THR A 58 15.23 -26.71 -19.05
N THR A 59 14.21 -27.43 -18.57
CA THR A 59 14.03 -28.30 -17.39
C THR A 59 15.19 -28.54 -16.41
N THR A 60 14.97 -28.20 -15.13
CA THR A 60 15.53 -28.94 -13.96
C THR A 60 14.49 -28.92 -12.83
N THR A 61 14.14 -30.07 -12.28
CA THR A 61 13.11 -30.22 -11.24
C THR A 61 13.61 -29.72 -9.89
N THR A 62 13.12 -28.56 -9.47
CA THR A 62 13.22 -27.99 -8.11
C THR A 62 11.95 -27.17 -7.94
N THR A 63 11.13 -27.45 -6.91
CA THR A 63 9.85 -26.77 -6.60
C THR A 63 9.83 -25.33 -7.13
N ASN A 64 9.04 -25.10 -8.20
CA ASN A 64 9.13 -23.90 -9.02
C ASN A 64 8.86 -22.66 -8.17
N ALA A 65 9.83 -21.74 -8.10
CA ALA A 65 9.60 -20.43 -7.51
C ALA A 65 8.46 -19.69 -8.22
N ASP A 66 8.14 -20.03 -9.47
CA ASP A 66 7.05 -19.45 -10.26
C ASP A 66 5.63 -19.76 -9.74
N ASP A 67 5.48 -20.74 -8.84
CA ASP A 67 4.17 -21.13 -8.27
C ASP A 67 3.82 -20.44 -6.95
N LEU A 68 4.71 -19.62 -6.37
CA LEU A 68 4.41 -18.97 -5.09
C LEU A 68 3.42 -17.79 -5.28
N PRO A 69 2.38 -17.70 -4.45
CA PRO A 69 1.47 -16.56 -4.40
C PRO A 69 2.20 -15.22 -4.27
N PRO A 70 1.77 -14.17 -5.00
CA PRO A 70 2.37 -12.85 -4.86
C PRO A 70 2.02 -12.21 -3.51
N ILE A 71 2.82 -11.22 -3.12
CA ILE A 71 2.58 -10.40 -1.92
C ILE A 71 2.17 -9.01 -2.37
N VAL A 72 1.04 -8.50 -1.89
CA VAL A 72 0.55 -7.17 -2.20
C VAL A 72 0.61 -6.29 -0.96
N LEU A 73 1.44 -5.25 -1.00
CA LEU A 73 1.65 -4.30 0.09
C LEU A 73 0.71 -3.11 -0.05
N ILE A 74 -0.21 -2.93 0.89
CA ILE A 74 -1.23 -1.87 0.85
C ILE A 74 -0.90 -0.78 1.86
N HIS A 75 -0.63 0.42 1.34
CA HIS A 75 -0.25 1.57 2.15
C HIS A 75 -1.40 2.10 3.01
N GLY A 76 -1.09 2.95 4.00
CA GLY A 76 -2.08 3.61 4.85
C GLY A 76 -2.66 4.89 4.25
N ILE A 77 -3.22 5.73 5.13
CA ILE A 77 -3.50 7.13 4.83
C ILE A 77 -2.18 7.85 4.50
N PHE A 78 -2.21 8.82 3.58
CA PHE A 78 -1.01 9.54 3.08
C PHE A 78 0.08 8.65 2.46
N GLY A 79 -0.22 7.38 2.22
CA GLY A 79 0.68 6.48 1.52
C GLY A 79 0.62 6.64 0.01
N PHE A 80 1.54 5.97 -0.67
CA PHE A 80 1.68 6.00 -2.11
C PHE A 80 2.23 4.66 -2.61
N GLY A 81 1.91 4.32 -3.84
CA GLY A 81 2.41 3.12 -4.50
C GLY A 81 3.79 3.29 -5.14
N LYS A 82 4.30 2.19 -5.69
CA LYS A 82 5.61 2.16 -6.37
C LYS A 82 5.64 3.18 -7.51
N GLY A 83 6.66 4.04 -7.51
CA GLY A 83 6.91 5.01 -8.59
C GLY A 83 6.13 6.32 -8.50
N ARG A 84 5.14 6.47 -7.60
CA ARG A 84 4.35 7.73 -7.46
C ARG A 84 5.23 8.92 -7.10
N LEU A 85 6.13 8.75 -6.14
CA LEU A 85 7.08 9.78 -5.69
C LEU A 85 8.48 9.53 -6.25
N GLY A 86 8.57 9.10 -7.51
CA GLY A 86 9.83 8.78 -8.17
C GLY A 86 10.51 7.58 -7.52
N GLY A 87 11.74 7.79 -7.02
CA GLY A 87 12.57 6.75 -6.41
C GLY A 87 12.22 6.38 -4.96
N LEU A 88 11.35 7.16 -4.31
CA LEU A 88 10.99 6.94 -2.91
C LEU A 88 10.10 5.71 -2.73
N SER A 89 10.32 4.97 -1.65
CA SER A 89 9.55 3.79 -1.30
C SER A 89 8.80 3.96 0.02
N TYR A 90 7.48 3.83 -0.02
CA TYR A 90 6.64 3.81 1.19
C TYR A 90 6.97 2.63 2.10
N PHE A 91 7.34 1.48 1.52
CA PHE A 91 7.66 0.25 2.23
C PHE A 91 9.18 0.03 2.35
N ALA A 92 9.97 1.11 2.33
CA ALA A 92 11.42 1.08 2.52
C ALA A 92 12.16 0.09 1.60
N GLY A 93 11.70 -0.05 0.35
CA GLY A 93 12.30 -0.89 -0.68
C GLY A 93 11.97 -2.37 -0.57
N ALA A 94 11.00 -2.78 0.26
CA ALA A 94 10.55 -4.17 0.34
C ALA A 94 10.12 -4.72 -1.03
N GLU A 95 9.52 -3.88 -1.88
CA GLU A 95 9.09 -4.20 -3.24
C GLU A 95 10.21 -4.33 -4.27
N LYS A 96 11.45 -4.09 -3.86
CA LYS A 96 12.65 -4.34 -4.68
C LYS A 96 13.30 -5.68 -4.35
N LYS A 97 12.82 -6.38 -3.32
CA LYS A 97 13.40 -7.67 -2.89
C LYS A 97 12.97 -8.84 -3.77
N ASP A 98 11.80 -8.73 -4.40
CA ASP A 98 11.24 -9.78 -5.25
C ASP A 98 10.22 -9.15 -6.22
N GLU A 99 10.19 -9.59 -7.48
CA GLU A 99 9.31 -9.05 -8.53
C GLU A 99 7.83 -9.35 -8.28
N ARG A 100 7.52 -10.35 -7.45
CA ARG A 100 6.16 -10.73 -7.06
C ARG A 100 5.58 -9.87 -5.94
N VAL A 101 6.36 -8.93 -5.41
CA VAL A 101 5.89 -7.95 -4.42
C VAL A 101 5.28 -6.76 -5.15
N LEU A 102 3.96 -6.68 -5.11
CA LEU A 102 3.18 -5.62 -5.74
C LEU A 102 2.89 -4.51 -4.73
N VAL A 103 2.99 -3.25 -5.16
CA VAL A 103 2.68 -2.08 -4.33
C VAL A 103 1.76 -1.15 -5.11
N PRO A 104 0.44 -1.41 -5.07
CA PRO A 104 -0.54 -0.58 -5.75
C PRO A 104 -0.50 0.86 -5.26
N ASP A 105 -0.73 1.77 -6.18
CA ASP A 105 -0.90 3.19 -5.90
C ASP A 105 -2.39 3.52 -5.78
N LEU A 106 -2.91 3.43 -4.57
CA LEU A 106 -4.32 3.70 -4.25
C LEU A 106 -4.49 5.15 -3.79
N GLY A 107 -5.71 5.67 -3.83
CA GLY A 107 -5.97 7.00 -3.29
C GLY A 107 -5.52 7.14 -1.83
N SER A 108 -4.68 8.14 -1.54
CA SER A 108 -4.06 8.31 -0.21
C SER A 108 -5.02 8.84 0.86
N LEU A 109 -6.11 9.47 0.43
CA LEU A 109 -7.18 10.07 1.25
C LEU A 109 -8.58 9.62 0.80
N THR A 110 -8.67 8.61 -0.06
CA THR A 110 -9.97 8.07 -0.51
C THR A 110 -10.54 7.11 0.53
N SER A 111 -11.85 6.85 0.42
CA SER A 111 -12.56 5.97 1.35
C SER A 111 -11.98 4.54 1.32
N ILE A 112 -12.12 3.80 2.43
CA ILE A 112 -11.68 2.39 2.47
C ILE A 112 -12.41 1.55 1.41
N PHE A 113 -13.69 1.87 1.16
CA PHE A 113 -14.51 1.23 0.14
C PHE A 113 -13.95 1.46 -1.27
N ASP A 114 -13.68 2.71 -1.64
CA ASP A 114 -13.14 3.04 -2.96
C ASP A 114 -11.78 2.42 -3.19
N ARG A 115 -10.91 2.44 -2.17
CA ARG A 115 -9.60 1.82 -2.23
C ARG A 115 -9.67 0.30 -2.41
N ALA A 116 -10.68 -0.36 -1.84
CA ALA A 116 -10.90 -1.78 -2.05
C ALA A 116 -11.33 -2.07 -3.49
N ARG A 117 -12.21 -1.23 -4.07
CA ARG A 117 -12.58 -1.28 -5.50
C ARG A 117 -11.36 -1.06 -6.39
N GLU A 118 -10.60 0.00 -6.16
CA GLU A 118 -9.37 0.30 -6.89
C GLU A 118 -8.37 -0.86 -6.85
N LEU A 119 -8.18 -1.46 -5.66
CA LEU A 119 -7.29 -2.59 -5.47
C LEU A 119 -7.72 -3.83 -6.28
N PHE A 120 -9.02 -4.12 -6.33
CA PHE A 120 -9.54 -5.23 -7.14
C PHE A 120 -9.17 -5.05 -8.62
N TYR A 121 -9.49 -3.89 -9.20
CA TYR A 121 -9.23 -3.63 -10.61
C TYR A 121 -7.75 -3.40 -10.93
N TYR A 122 -6.95 -2.94 -9.97
CA TYR A 122 -5.48 -2.94 -10.10
C TYR A 122 -4.95 -4.36 -10.32
N LEU A 123 -5.47 -5.35 -9.59
CA LEU A 123 -5.05 -6.75 -9.68
C LEU A 123 -5.66 -7.45 -10.90
N LYS A 124 -6.98 -7.39 -11.07
CA LYS A 124 -7.68 -8.09 -12.15
C LYS A 124 -7.58 -7.42 -13.52
N GLY A 125 -7.46 -6.09 -13.55
CA GLY A 125 -7.64 -5.29 -14.76
C GLY A 125 -9.10 -4.89 -14.97
N GLY A 126 -9.31 -3.95 -15.87
CA GLY A 126 -10.62 -3.35 -16.17
C GLY A 126 -10.77 -1.92 -15.69
N GLN A 127 -11.97 -1.38 -15.84
CA GLN A 127 -12.32 -0.06 -15.36
C GLN A 127 -12.81 -0.14 -13.93
N VAL A 128 -12.26 0.70 -13.05
CA VAL A 128 -12.74 0.81 -11.67
C VAL A 128 -14.21 1.21 -11.67
N ASP A 129 -15.07 0.36 -11.13
CA ASP A 129 -16.47 0.62 -10.85
C ASP A 129 -16.69 0.71 -9.34
N TYR A 130 -16.97 1.91 -8.85
CA TYR A 130 -17.29 2.19 -7.45
C TYR A 130 -18.74 1.81 -7.09
N GLY A 131 -19.58 1.49 -8.07
CA GLY A 131 -20.98 1.14 -7.89
C GLY A 131 -21.89 2.37 -7.91
N GLU A 132 -22.96 2.29 -8.70
CA GLU A 132 -23.89 3.41 -8.92
C GLU A 132 -24.50 3.95 -7.63
N GLU A 133 -24.95 3.07 -6.73
CA GLU A 133 -25.58 3.47 -5.46
C GLU A 133 -24.59 4.20 -4.55
N HIS A 134 -23.38 3.64 -4.36
CA HIS A 134 -22.33 4.23 -3.54
C HIS A 134 -21.94 5.62 -4.07
N SER A 135 -21.69 5.72 -5.37
CA SER A 135 -21.27 6.97 -6.00
C SER A 135 -22.34 8.06 -5.94
N LYS A 136 -23.63 7.71 -6.05
CA LYS A 136 -24.74 8.66 -5.82
C LYS A 136 -24.81 9.10 -4.36
N ALA A 137 -24.66 8.18 -3.41
CA ALA A 137 -24.72 8.49 -1.98
C ALA A 137 -23.54 9.35 -1.50
N CYS A 138 -22.34 9.09 -2.02
CA CYS A 138 -21.11 9.78 -1.65
C CYS A 138 -20.76 10.98 -2.56
N GLY A 139 -21.51 11.20 -3.64
CA GLY A 139 -21.37 12.38 -4.50
C GLY A 139 -20.13 12.41 -5.37
N HIS A 140 -19.70 11.25 -5.91
CA HIS A 140 -18.56 11.16 -6.84
C HIS A 140 -18.89 10.33 -8.10
N SER A 141 -17.97 10.27 -9.05
CA SER A 141 -18.10 9.46 -10.27
C SER A 141 -18.19 7.97 -9.93
N GLN A 142 -19.07 7.24 -10.62
CA GLN A 142 -19.13 5.77 -10.55
C GLN A 142 -17.89 5.11 -11.12
N PHE A 143 -17.33 5.66 -12.19
CA PHE A 143 -16.19 5.05 -12.87
C PHE A 143 -14.91 5.82 -12.60
N GLY A 144 -13.85 5.06 -12.34
CA GLY A 144 -12.50 5.57 -12.07
C GLY A 144 -11.50 5.21 -13.16
N HIS A 145 -10.26 4.94 -12.75
CA HIS A 145 -9.14 4.61 -13.62
C HIS A 145 -9.39 3.31 -14.43
N ILE A 146 -8.78 3.22 -15.62
CA ILE A 146 -8.85 2.04 -16.48
C ILE A 146 -7.49 1.34 -16.46
N TYR A 147 -7.44 0.17 -15.84
CA TYR A 147 -6.30 -0.73 -15.89
C TYR A 147 -6.44 -1.62 -17.13
N LYS A 148 -5.71 -1.30 -18.21
CA LYS A 148 -5.78 -2.08 -19.46
C LYS A 148 -5.41 -3.56 -19.25
N GLU A 149 -4.44 -3.80 -18.39
CA GLU A 149 -4.01 -5.12 -17.94
C GLU A 149 -3.89 -5.07 -16.42
N GLY A 150 -4.41 -6.09 -15.75
CA GLY A 150 -4.25 -6.25 -14.31
C GLY A 150 -2.82 -6.66 -13.96
N HIS A 151 -2.36 -6.31 -12.77
CA HIS A 151 -1.03 -6.74 -12.31
C HIS A 151 -0.98 -8.22 -11.92
N TYR A 152 -2.14 -8.87 -11.75
CA TYR A 152 -2.24 -10.31 -11.55
C TYR A 152 -3.57 -10.87 -12.13
N PRO A 153 -3.75 -10.89 -13.47
CA PRO A 153 -5.04 -11.20 -14.10
C PRO A 153 -5.54 -12.63 -13.84
N LYS A 154 -4.63 -13.56 -13.49
CA LYS A 154 -4.95 -14.93 -13.11
C LYS A 154 -5.49 -15.09 -11.69
N TRP A 155 -5.64 -14.00 -10.93
CA TRP A 155 -6.09 -14.04 -9.53
C TRP A 155 -7.42 -14.79 -9.35
N ASP A 156 -7.43 -15.91 -8.66
CA ASP A 156 -8.63 -16.67 -8.32
C ASP A 156 -8.37 -17.53 -7.06
N GLU A 157 -9.22 -18.52 -6.81
CA GLU A 157 -9.10 -19.43 -5.67
C GLU A 157 -7.90 -20.40 -5.79
N ASP A 158 -7.51 -20.77 -7.01
CA ASP A 158 -6.34 -21.60 -7.28
C ASP A 158 -5.05 -20.76 -7.33
N HIS A 159 -5.18 -19.45 -7.55
CA HIS A 159 -4.10 -18.47 -7.57
C HIS A 159 -4.33 -17.37 -6.52
N PRO A 160 -4.38 -17.68 -5.22
CA PRO A 160 -4.72 -16.70 -4.20
C PRO A 160 -3.54 -15.77 -3.91
N ILE A 161 -3.79 -14.70 -3.14
CA ILE A 161 -2.79 -13.64 -2.87
C ILE A 161 -2.55 -13.45 -1.37
N HIS A 162 -1.30 -13.17 -0.99
CA HIS A 162 -0.96 -12.66 0.33
C HIS A 162 -1.06 -11.14 0.37
N PHE A 163 -1.85 -10.59 1.29
CA PHE A 163 -1.94 -9.15 1.49
C PHE A 163 -1.23 -8.73 2.78
N VAL A 164 -0.49 -7.63 2.71
CA VAL A 164 0.12 -6.96 3.88
C VAL A 164 -0.38 -5.52 3.91
N GLY A 165 -1.26 -5.21 4.85
CA GLY A 165 -1.82 -3.87 5.02
C GLY A 165 -1.13 -3.10 6.14
N HIS A 166 -0.56 -1.95 5.82
CA HIS A 166 -0.07 -0.99 6.81
C HIS A 166 -1.16 0.03 7.16
N SER A 167 -1.37 0.33 8.44
CA SER A 167 -2.32 1.36 8.89
C SER A 167 -3.73 1.13 8.30
N ALA A 168 -4.33 2.14 7.66
CA ALA A 168 -5.63 2.03 6.98
C ALA A 168 -5.65 0.98 5.84
N GLY A 169 -4.49 0.62 5.27
CA GLY A 169 -4.38 -0.41 4.24
C GLY A 169 -4.86 -1.78 4.71
N ALA A 170 -4.74 -2.09 6.00
CA ALA A 170 -5.27 -3.32 6.57
C ALA A 170 -6.81 -3.37 6.51
N GLN A 171 -7.48 -2.24 6.68
CA GLN A 171 -8.94 -2.15 6.56
C GLN A 171 -9.38 -2.32 5.09
N VAL A 172 -8.62 -1.75 4.14
CA VAL A 172 -8.87 -1.89 2.70
C VAL A 172 -8.92 -3.37 2.32
N VAL A 173 -7.92 -4.15 2.74
CA VAL A 173 -7.84 -5.58 2.43
C VAL A 173 -9.00 -6.36 3.06
N ARG A 174 -9.40 -6.04 4.29
CA ARG A 174 -10.55 -6.69 4.93
C ARG A 174 -11.87 -6.40 4.21
N VAL A 175 -12.06 -5.16 3.78
CA VAL A 175 -13.24 -4.77 2.99
C VAL A 175 -13.22 -5.44 1.62
N LEU A 176 -12.06 -5.52 0.97
CA LEU A 176 -11.91 -6.27 -0.29
C LEU A 176 -12.28 -7.74 -0.12
N GLN A 177 -11.78 -8.41 0.93
CA GLN A 177 -12.11 -9.81 1.18
C GLN A 177 -13.62 -10.02 1.38
N GLN A 178 -14.28 -9.11 2.10
CA GLN A 178 -15.73 -9.14 2.27
C GLN A 178 -16.45 -8.93 0.92
N MET A 179 -16.02 -7.97 0.12
CA MET A 179 -16.59 -7.73 -1.22
C MET A 179 -16.45 -8.94 -2.15
N LEU A 180 -15.37 -9.71 -2.03
CA LEU A 180 -15.19 -10.95 -2.77
C LEU A 180 -16.18 -12.03 -2.31
N ALA A 181 -16.37 -12.20 -1.00
CA ALA A 181 -17.36 -13.13 -0.44
C ALA A 181 -18.79 -12.78 -0.89
N ASP A 182 -19.10 -11.48 -0.90
CA ASP A 182 -20.42 -10.95 -1.25
C ASP A 182 -20.65 -10.85 -2.77
N LYS A 183 -19.64 -11.19 -3.59
CA LYS A 183 -19.69 -11.09 -5.07
C LYS A 183 -20.03 -9.69 -5.55
N ALA A 184 -19.44 -8.67 -4.92
CA ALA A 184 -19.78 -7.27 -5.13
C ALA A 184 -19.24 -6.65 -6.44
N PHE A 185 -18.48 -7.43 -7.24
CA PHE A 185 -17.85 -6.99 -8.48
C PHE A 185 -18.65 -7.49 -9.69
N LYS A 186 -19.23 -6.54 -10.43
CA LYS A 186 -19.99 -6.84 -11.65
C LYS A 186 -19.10 -7.57 -12.66
N ASP A 187 -19.68 -8.54 -13.35
CA ASP A 187 -19.00 -9.42 -14.31
C ASP A 187 -18.00 -10.43 -13.69
N TYR A 188 -17.90 -10.49 -12.35
CA TYR A 188 -17.04 -11.43 -11.62
C TYR A 188 -17.84 -12.23 -10.55
N GLU A 189 -18.81 -13.03 -11.01
CA GLU A 189 -19.75 -13.78 -10.15
C GLU A 189 -19.15 -14.97 -9.39
N ASN A 190 -17.94 -15.39 -9.77
CA ASN A 190 -17.20 -16.50 -9.15
C ASN A 190 -16.17 -16.04 -8.11
N THR A 191 -16.24 -14.78 -7.68
CA THR A 191 -15.41 -14.28 -6.59
C THR A 191 -15.72 -15.00 -5.29
N SER A 192 -14.69 -15.16 -4.46
CA SER A 192 -14.71 -15.88 -3.18
C SER A 192 -13.68 -15.26 -2.23
N GLU A 193 -13.95 -15.28 -0.93
CA GLU A 193 -12.99 -14.87 0.10
C GLU A 193 -11.68 -15.66 0.05
N ASN A 194 -11.70 -16.87 -0.52
CA ASN A 194 -10.53 -17.75 -0.66
C ASN A 194 -9.53 -17.28 -1.71
N TRP A 195 -9.89 -16.28 -2.54
CA TRP A 195 -8.93 -15.57 -3.39
C TRP A 195 -7.88 -14.82 -2.55
N VAL A 196 -8.14 -14.62 -1.27
CA VAL A 196 -7.21 -14.06 -0.29
C VAL A 196 -6.61 -15.19 0.55
N LEU A 197 -5.32 -15.47 0.36
CA LEU A 197 -4.62 -16.53 1.10
C LEU A 197 -4.29 -16.12 2.53
N SER A 198 -3.92 -14.85 2.74
CA SER A 198 -3.66 -14.31 4.07
C SER A 198 -3.79 -12.80 4.12
N ILE A 199 -4.13 -12.26 5.31
CA ILE A 199 -4.07 -10.83 5.59
C ILE A 199 -3.14 -10.61 6.77
N THR A 200 -2.02 -9.92 6.52
CA THR A 200 -1.10 -9.46 7.57
C THR A 200 -1.33 -7.98 7.83
N SER A 201 -1.49 -7.63 9.11
CA SER A 201 -1.69 -6.24 9.53
C SER A 201 -0.42 -5.69 10.18
N LEU A 202 0.08 -4.57 9.67
CA LEU A 202 1.16 -3.79 10.27
C LEU A 202 0.56 -2.49 10.81
N SER A 203 0.42 -2.41 12.13
CA SER A 203 -0.20 -1.24 12.79
C SER A 203 -1.59 -0.88 12.23
N GLY A 204 -2.39 -1.90 11.89
CA GLY A 204 -3.71 -1.69 11.28
C GLY A 204 -4.72 -1.03 12.21
N ALA A 205 -5.42 0.00 11.70
CA ALA A 205 -6.38 0.79 12.47
C ALA A 205 -7.79 0.16 12.49
N PHE A 206 -7.92 -1.12 12.86
CA PHE A 206 -9.20 -1.84 12.75
C PHE A 206 -10.34 -1.25 13.58
N ASN A 207 -10.01 -0.64 14.72
CA ASN A 207 -10.98 0.03 15.59
C ASN A 207 -10.87 1.56 15.50
N GLY A 208 -10.30 2.07 14.40
CA GLY A 208 -9.99 3.49 14.23
C GLY A 208 -8.82 3.96 15.10
N THR A 209 -8.68 5.28 15.22
CA THR A 209 -7.68 5.94 16.06
C THR A 209 -8.27 7.22 16.63
N THR A 210 -7.97 7.53 17.90
CA THR A 210 -8.44 8.78 18.54
C THR A 210 -7.85 10.03 17.88
N ARG A 211 -6.79 9.87 17.08
CA ARG A 211 -6.14 10.95 16.37
C ARG A 211 -7.04 11.64 15.34
N THR A 212 -8.02 10.96 14.76
CA THR A 212 -8.94 11.60 13.79
C THR A 212 -9.73 12.75 14.42
N TYR A 213 -10.12 12.62 15.69
CA TYR A 213 -10.79 13.70 16.44
C TYR A 213 -9.88 14.90 16.70
N LEU A 214 -8.57 14.68 16.85
CA LEU A 214 -7.59 15.73 17.08
C LEU A 214 -7.21 16.45 15.79
N ASP A 215 -7.08 15.68 14.70
CA ASP A 215 -6.64 16.17 13.40
C ASP A 215 -7.81 16.77 12.57
N GLY A 216 -9.03 16.78 13.11
CA GLY A 216 -10.21 17.40 12.49
C GLY A 216 -10.79 16.60 11.31
N MET A 217 -10.43 15.33 11.19
CA MET A 217 -11.05 14.41 10.24
C MET A 217 -12.36 13.88 10.84
N GLN A 218 -13.47 14.55 10.52
CA GLN A 218 -14.84 14.11 10.84
C GLN A 218 -15.49 13.46 9.63
#